data_AF-W1Y3L4-F1
#
_entry.id   AF-W1Y3L4-F1
#
_cell.length_a   1.000
_cell.length_b   1.000
_cell.length_c   1.000
_cell.angle_alpha   90.00
_cell.angle_beta   90.00
_cell.angle_gamma   90.00
#
_symmetry.space_group_name_H-M   'P 1'
#
loop_
_entity.id
_entity.type
_entity.pdbx_description
1 polymer ?
#
loop_
_entity_poly.entity_id
_entity_poly.type
_entity_poly.pdbx_seq_one_letter_code
_entity_poly.pdbx_strand_id
1 'polypeptide(L)' 'DTVGIVRNICKYAVTVRDRKDLGRILKEAFYIARTGRPGPVVVDIPKNIQKAMGSDEYPTEINIRGYKP' A
#
# COMPACT_ATOMS: atom_id res chain seq x y z
N ASP A 1 -0.31 15.43 7.12
CA ASP A 1 0.22 14.33 6.29
C ASP A 1 0.50 13.14 7.21
N THR A 2 -0.34 12.12 7.15
CA THR A 2 -0.25 10.94 8.02
C THR A 2 0.96 10.09 7.67
N VAL A 3 1.25 9.95 6.37
CA VAL A 3 2.37 9.15 5.85
C VAL A 3 3.70 9.75 6.29
N GLY A 4 3.85 11.08 6.23
CA GLY A 4 5.07 11.76 6.68
C GLY A 4 5.42 11.48 8.14
N ILE A 5 4.42 11.42 9.02
CA ILE A 5 4.61 11.20 10.46
C ILE A 5 5.02 9.75 10.74
N VAL A 6 4.39 8.78 10.07
CA VAL A 6 4.58 7.34 10.36
C VAL A 6 5.73 6.71 9.56
N ARG A 7 6.36 7.43 8.63
CA ARG A 7 7.37 6.87 7.72
C ARG A 7 8.59 6.28 8.43
N ASN A 8 8.98 6.85 9.58
CA ASN A 8 10.15 6.39 10.35
C ASN A 8 9.86 5.20 11.27
N ILE A 9 8.58 4.84 11.46
CA ILE A 9 8.15 3.76 12.36
C ILE A 9 7.52 2.57 11.61
N CYS A 10 7.16 2.75 10.34
CA CYS A 10 6.55 1.73 9.49
C CYS A 10 7.49 1.28 8.38
N LYS A 11 7.43 -0.01 8.01
CA LYS A 11 8.19 -0.54 6.86
C LYS A 11 7.74 0.06 5.54
N TYR A 12 6.47 0.43 5.47
CA TYR A 12 5.83 0.97 4.29
C TYR A 12 4.74 1.95 4.73
N ALA A 13 4.73 3.12 4.13
CA ALA A 13 3.73 4.15 4.35
C ALA A 13 3.45 4.86 3.02
N VAL A 14 2.19 4.81 2.57
CA VAL A 14 1.78 5.39 1.28
C VAL A 14 0.36 5.93 1.34
N THR A 15 0.09 6.99 0.59
CA THR A 15 -1.26 7.51 0.36
C THR A 15 -1.72 7.11 -1.04
N VAL A 16 -2.89 6.49 -1.13
CA VAL A 16 -3.50 6.11 -2.41
C VAL A 16 -4.03 7.38 -3.09
N ARG A 17 -3.47 7.71 -4.26
CA ARG A 17 -3.86 8.90 -5.05
C ARG A 17 -4.91 8.60 -6.11
N ASP A 18 -4.89 7.37 -6.64
CA ASP A 18 -5.78 6.94 -7.71
C ASP A 18 -6.48 5.63 -7.35
N ARG A 19 -7.78 5.53 -7.65
CA ARG A 19 -8.58 4.33 -7.33
C ARG A 19 -8.08 3.08 -8.07
N LYS A 20 -7.48 3.26 -9.24
CA LYS A 20 -6.91 2.17 -10.06
C LYS A 20 -5.72 1.49 -9.38
N ASP A 21 -4.96 2.23 -8.57
CA ASP A 21 -3.79 1.69 -7.86
C ASP A 21 -4.13 0.99 -6.55
N LEU A 22 -5.35 1.13 -6.04
CA LEU A 22 -5.73 0.65 -4.72
C LEU A 22 -5.45 -0.85 -4.54
N GLY A 23 -5.85 -1.69 -5.50
CA GLY A 23 -5.65 -3.14 -5.44
C GLY A 23 -4.17 -3.51 -5.38
N ARG A 24 -3.35 -2.90 -6.25
CA ARG A 24 -1.89 -3.08 -6.28
C ARG A 24 -1.24 -2.65 -4.97
N ILE A 25 -1.54 -1.43 -4.50
CA ILE A 25 -0.94 -0.87 -3.28
C ILE A 25 -1.27 -1.72 -2.05
N LEU A 26 -2.51 -2.22 -1.94
CA LEU A 26 -2.89 -3.12 -0.84
C LEU A 26 -2.07 -4.41 -0.87
N LYS A 27 -1.94 -5.03 -2.05
CA LYS A 27 -1.14 -6.25 -2.22
C LYS A 27 0.32 -6.02 -1.85
N GLU A 28 0.91 -4.90 -2.29
CA GLU A 28 2.27 -4.48 -1.92
C GLU A 28 2.43 -4.30 -0.42
N ALA A 29 1.50 -3.60 0.23
CA ALA A 29 1.54 -3.38 1.67
C ALA A 29 1.50 -4.71 2.46
N PHE A 30 0.61 -5.64 2.09
CA PHE A 30 0.54 -6.96 2.73
C PHE A 30 1.80 -7.81 2.48
N TYR A 31 2.35 -7.76 1.28
CA TYR A 31 3.59 -8.46 0.97
C TYR A 31 4.73 -7.92 1.83
N ILE A 32 4.97 -6.60 1.82
CA ILE A 32 6.02 -5.93 2.59
C ILE A 32 5.84 -6.17 4.10
N ALA A 33 4.60 -6.21 4.60
CA ALA A 33 4.34 -6.50 6.01
C ALA A 33 4.84 -7.89 6.42
N ARG A 34 4.79 -8.88 5.51
CA ARG A 34 5.10 -10.29 5.76
C ARG A 34 6.51 -10.72 5.40
N THR A 35 7.17 -10.05 4.45
CA THR A 35 8.46 -10.47 3.90
C THR A 35 9.64 -9.86 4.65
N GLY A 36 10.76 -10.60 4.72
CA GLY A 36 11.91 -10.24 5.55
C GLY A 36 11.55 -10.29 7.05
N ARG A 37 11.93 -9.27 7.82
CA ARG A 37 11.45 -9.09 9.21
C ARG A 37 10.04 -8.51 9.21
N PRO A 38 9.01 -9.20 9.76
CA PRO A 38 7.65 -8.67 9.81
C PRO A 38 7.57 -7.33 10.56
N GLY A 39 6.68 -6.44 10.11
CA GLY A 39 6.54 -5.12 10.73
C GLY A 39 5.33 -4.33 10.22
N PRO A 40 5.00 -3.21 10.90
CA PRO A 40 3.81 -2.43 10.61
C PRO A 40 3.90 -1.72 9.25
N VAL A 41 2.76 -1.61 8.59
CA VAL A 41 2.56 -0.88 7.34
C VAL A 41 1.33 0.01 7.45
N VAL A 42 1.36 1.16 6.77
CA VAL A 42 0.24 2.12 6.73
C VAL A 42 -0.13 2.40 5.29
N VAL A 43 -1.39 2.21 4.96
CA VAL A 43 -1.98 2.61 3.68
C VAL A 43 -3.05 3.64 3.99
N ASP A 44 -2.78 4.88 3.61
CA ASP A 44 -3.71 5.99 3.76
C ASP A 44 -4.65 6.05 2.55
N ILE A 45 -5.96 5.91 2.79
CA ILE A 45 -6.98 5.81 1.74
C ILE A 45 -7.95 6.99 1.88
N PRO A 46 -7.80 8.04 1.05
CA PRO A 46 -8.67 9.21 1.10
C PRO A 46 -10.14 8.88 0.79
N LYS A 47 -11.07 9.66 1.36
CA LYS A 47 -12.52 9.43 1.24
C LYS A 47 -13.03 9.43 -0.21
N ASN A 48 -12.47 10.27 -1.07
CA ASN A 48 -12.80 10.32 -2.49
C ASN A 48 -12.41 9.02 -3.20
N ILE A 49 -11.30 8.37 -2.79
CA ILE A 49 -10.87 7.07 -3.34
C ILE A 49 -11.79 5.96 -2.86
N GLN A 50 -12.16 5.95 -1.58
CA GLN A 50 -13.08 4.93 -1.04
C GLN A 50 -14.45 4.94 -1.73
N LYS A 51 -14.93 6.13 -2.12
CA LYS A 51 -16.21 6.31 -2.81
C LYS A 51 -16.12 6.15 -4.33
N ALA A 52 -14.91 6.14 -4.90
CA ALA A 52 -14.73 6.05 -6.33
C ALA A 52 -15.07 4.64 -6.84
N MET A 53 -15.90 4.59 -7.88
CA MET A 53 -16.13 3.36 -8.63
C MET A 53 -14.85 2.99 -9.39
N GLY A 54 -14.59 1.70 -9.51
CA GLY A 54 -13.42 1.20 -10.20
C GLY A 54 -13.33 -0.31 -10.11
N SER A 55 -12.32 -0.87 -10.77
CA SER A 55 -12.07 -2.31 -10.77
C SER A 55 -11.92 -2.85 -9.34
N ASP A 56 -12.50 -4.01 -9.11
CA ASP A 56 -12.30 -4.90 -7.97
C ASP A 56 -11.08 -5.82 -8.15
N GLU A 57 -10.38 -5.67 -9.27
CA GLU A 57 -9.17 -6.42 -9.59
C GLU A 57 -8.11 -6.27 -8.49
N TYR A 58 -7.74 -7.42 -7.94
CA TYR A 58 -6.69 -7.56 -6.95
C TYR A 58 -5.58 -8.43 -7.54
N PRO A 59 -4.38 -7.87 -7.80
CA PRO A 59 -3.35 -8.60 -8.51
C PRO A 59 -2.84 -9.80 -7.71
N THR A 60 -2.69 -10.93 -8.41
CA THR A 60 -2.13 -12.17 -7.84
C THR A 60 -0.63 -12.03 -7.59
N GLU A 61 0.08 -11.46 -8.55
CA GLU A 61 1.52 -11.21 -8.51
C GLU A 61 1.82 -9.71 -8.44
N ILE A 62 2.87 -9.35 -7.71
CA ILE A 62 3.35 -7.97 -7.62
C ILE A 62 4.86 -7.93 -7.83
N ASN A 63 5.33 -6.91 -8.55
CA ASN A 63 6.74 -6.62 -8.69
C ASN A 63 7.04 -5.27 -8.02
N ILE A 64 7.57 -5.32 -6.80
CA ILE A 64 7.95 -4.11 -6.08
C ILE A 64 9.37 -3.74 -6.50
N ARG A 65 9.47 -2.73 -7.36
CA ARG A 65 10.76 -2.25 -7.86
C ARG A 65 11.62 -1.75 -6.70
N GLY A 66 12.79 -2.36 -6.52
CA GLY A 66 13.76 -1.98 -5.47
C GLY A 66 13.55 -2.64 -4.11
N TYR A 67 12.53 -3.49 -3.95
CA TYR A 67 12.34 -4.30 -2.75
C TYR A 67 12.84 -5.72 -3.00
N LYS A 68 13.99 -6.05 -2.42
CA LYS A 68 14.51 -7.42 -2.33
C LYS A 68 14.51 -7.78 -0.84
N PRO A 69 13.62 -8.68 -0.39
CA PRO A 69 13.44 -8.98 1.03
C PRO A 69 14.66 -9.64 1.67
#